data_AF-A0A5K1DKQ7-F1
#
_entry.id   AF-A0A5K1DKQ7-F1
#
_cell.length_a   1.000
_cell.length_b   1.000
_cell.length_c   1.000
_cell.angle_alpha   90.00
_cell.angle_beta   90.00
_cell.angle_gamma   90.00
#
_symmetry.space_group_name_H-M   'P 1'
#
loop_
_entity.id
_entity.type
_entity.pdbx_description
1 polymer ?
#
loop_
_entity_poly.entity_id
_entity_poly.type
_entity_poly.pdbx_seq_one_letter_code
_entity_poly.pdbx_strand_id
1 'polypeptide(L)' 'RHPEVKWAQRADNVYVTILLPDAKNAKVNLEPDGVLNFSATAGASDNQYELKLDLHDKVNVE' A
#
# COMPACT_ATOMS: atom_id res chain seq x y z
N ARG A 1 7.76 6.95 7.46
CA ARG A 1 6.71 6.80 8.51
C ARG A 1 5.74 5.71 8.06
N HIS A 2 5.15 4.94 8.99
CA HIS A 2 4.16 3.93 8.62
C HIS A 2 2.74 4.52 8.74
N PRO A 3 1.96 4.54 7.66
CA PRO A 3 0.56 4.93 7.72
C PRO A 3 -0.27 3.85 8.44
N GLU A 4 -1.46 4.21 8.91
CA GLU A 4 -2.43 3.21 9.34
C GLU A 4 -2.93 2.44 8.11
N VAL A 5 -2.95 1.12 8.20
CA VAL A 5 -3.34 0.23 7.11
C VAL A 5 -4.50 -0.63 7.57
N LYS A 6 -5.56 -0.66 6.77
CA LYS A 6 -6.69 -1.57 6.92
C LYS A 6 -6.71 -2.51 5.73
N TRP A 7 -7.12 -3.75 5.96
CA TRP A 7 -7.23 -4.72 4.88
C TRP A 7 -8.55 -5.47 4.99
N ALA A 8 -9.04 -5.92 3.84
CA ALA A 8 -10.21 -6.76 3.72
C ALA A 8 -10.00 -7.75 2.58
N GLN A 9 -10.43 -8.99 2.76
CA GLN A 9 -10.37 -10.02 1.72
C GLN A 9 -11.78 -10.42 1.27
N ARG A 10 -11.93 -10.67 -0.02
CA ARG A 10 -13.04 -11.38 -0.63
C ARG A 10 -12.55 -12.74 -1.14
N ALA A 11 -13.44 -13.53 -1.73
CA ALA A 11 -13.10 -14.85 -2.25
C ALA A 11 -11.89 -14.80 -3.21
N ASP A 12 -11.83 -13.79 -4.09
CA ASP A 12 -10.83 -13.72 -5.16
C ASP A 12 -9.91 -12.49 -5.08
N ASN A 13 -10.13 -11.57 -4.15
CA ASN A 13 -9.44 -10.27 -4.12
C ASN A 13 -9.09 -9.83 -2.70
N VAL A 14 -7.94 -9.17 -2.54
CA VAL A 14 -7.52 -8.51 -1.29
C VAL A 14 -7.48 -7.00 -1.52
N TYR A 15 -8.19 -6.25 -0.68
CA TYR A 15 -8.21 -4.80 -0.68
C TYR A 15 -7.35 -4.29 0.48
N VAL A 16 -6.34 -3.48 0.15
CA VAL A 16 -5.49 -2.79 1.13
C VAL A 16 -5.81 -1.31 1.10
N THR A 17 -6.27 -0.76 2.22
CA THR A 17 -6.59 0.65 2.41
C THR A 17 -5.52 1.31 3.25
N ILE A 18 -4.80 2.26 2.67
CA ILE A 18 -3.77 3.03 3.34
C ILE A 18 -4.38 4.37 3.75
N LEU A 19 -4.55 4.57 5.05
CA LEU A 19 -5.16 5.79 5.61
C LEU A 19 -4.13 6.90 5.67
N LEU A 20 -4.03 7.64 4.58
CA LEU A 20 -3.11 8.76 4.43
C LEU A 20 -3.86 10.00 3.92
N PRO A 21 -4.36 10.88 4.81
CA PRO A 21 -4.99 12.14 4.40
C PRO A 21 -3.95 13.06 3.75
N ASP A 22 -4.35 13.79 2.71
CA ASP A 22 -3.49 14.65 1.90
C ASP A 22 -2.31 13.93 1.22
N ALA A 23 -2.50 12.66 0.84
CA ALA A 23 -1.51 11.92 0.06
C ALA A 23 -1.27 12.55 -1.31
N LYS A 24 0.00 12.74 -1.65
CA LYS A 24 0.49 13.20 -2.96
C LYS A 24 1.52 12.21 -3.47
N ASN A 25 1.63 12.12 -4.80
CA ASN A 25 2.60 11.25 -5.49
C ASN A 25 2.54 9.79 -5.01
N ALA A 26 1.33 9.26 -4.82
CA ALA A 26 1.13 7.88 -4.42
C ALA A 26 1.66 6.93 -5.50
N LYS A 27 2.66 6.14 -5.15
CA LYS A 27 3.27 5.11 -5.98
C LYS A 27 3.02 3.76 -5.32
N VAL A 28 2.33 2.89 -6.04
CA VAL A 28 2.11 1.50 -5.64
C VAL A 28 2.88 0.62 -6.63
N ASN A 29 3.68 -0.28 -6.10
CA ASN A 29 4.38 -1.31 -6.87
C ASN A 29 4.04 -2.66 -6.26
N LEU A 30 3.35 -3.50 -7.01
CA LEU A 30 2.99 -4.85 -6.59
C LEU A 30 3.86 -5.82 -7.39
N GLU A 31 4.65 -6.61 -6.68
CA GLU A 31 5.50 -7.62 -7.28
C GLU A 31 4.78 -8.98 -7.31
N PRO A 32 5.01 -9.84 -8.34
CA PRO A 32 4.36 -11.15 -8.46
C PRO A 32 4.69 -12.13 -7.33
N ASP A 33 5.74 -11.84 -6.58
CA ASP A 33 6.16 -12.60 -5.40
C ASP A 33 5.30 -12.31 -4.16
N GLY A 34 4.30 -11.42 -4.27
CA GLY A 34 3.44 -11.04 -3.16
C GLY A 34 3.91 -9.79 -2.42
N VAL A 35 4.93 -9.07 -2.89
CA VAL A 35 5.41 -7.88 -2.18
C VAL A 35 4.72 -6.62 -2.70
N LEU A 36 3.90 -6.01 -1.84
CA LEU A 36 3.31 -4.69 -2.08
C LEU A 36 4.22 -3.62 -1.48
N ASN A 37 4.76 -2.76 -2.33
CA ASN A 37 5.50 -1.57 -1.95
C ASN A 37 4.66 -0.33 -2.26
N PHE A 38 4.49 0.52 -1.26
CA PHE A 38 3.81 1.78 -1.39
C PHE A 38 4.71 2.91 -0.90
N SER A 39 4.75 4.00 -1.66
CA SER A 39 5.36 5.25 -1.21
C SER A 39 4.47 6.44 -1.58
N ALA A 40 4.38 7.41 -0.68
CA ALA A 40 3.66 8.65 -0.90
C ALA A 40 4.20 9.75 0.01
N THR A 41 3.93 11.00 -0.32
CA THR A 41 4.15 12.13 0.60
C THR A 41 2.81 12.61 1.14
N ALA A 42 2.74 13.04 2.41
CA ALA A 42 1.49 13.55 2.96
C ALA A 42 1.64 14.61 4.05
N GLY A 43 0.58 15.40 4.20
CA GLY A 43 0.47 16.51 5.14
C GLY A 43 1.16 17.80 4.65
N ALA A 44 1.06 18.85 5.48
CA ALA A 44 1.56 20.20 5.13
C ALA A 44 3.09 20.28 4.95
N SER A 45 3.84 19.30 5.45
CA SER A 45 5.31 19.22 5.31
C SER A 45 5.76 18.17 4.30
N ASP A 46 4.84 17.65 3.47
CA ASP A 46 5.11 16.59 2.47
C ASP A 46 5.96 15.44 3.03
N ASN A 47 5.60 14.97 4.23
CA ASN A 47 6.35 13.91 4.91
C ASN A 47 6.31 12.63 4.09
N GLN A 48 7.44 11.94 3.95
CA GLN A 48 7.52 10.67 3.23
C GLN A 48 6.95 9.51 4.06
N TYR A 49 6.02 8.80 3.44
CA TYR A 49 5.40 7.57 3.93
C TYR A 49 5.78 6.44 3.01
N GLU A 50 6.18 5.34 3.62
CA GLU A 50 6.58 4.12 2.94
C GLU A 50 5.94 2.96 3.67
N LEU A 51 5.44 2.00 2.90
CA LEU A 51 4.83 0.80 3.39
C LEU A 51 5.31 -0.35 2.51
N LYS A 52 5.88 -1.36 3.13
CA LYS A 52 6.16 -2.64 2.51
C LYS A 52 5.28 -3.68 3.19
N LEU A 53 4.54 -4.44 2.39
CA LEU A 53 3.61 -5.45 2.86
C LEU A 53 3.86 -6.74 2.09
N ASP A 54 4.41 -7.74 2.78
CA ASP A 54 4.66 -9.06 2.21
C ASP A 54 3.36 -9.89 2.35
N LEU A 55 2.74 -10.22 1.23
CA LEU A 55 1.50 -11.01 1.16
C LEU A 55 1.82 -12.49 1.39
N HIS A 56 0.85 -13.21 1.95
CA HIS A 56 1.05 -14.60 2.35
C HIS A 56 1.21 -15.56 1.16
N ASP A 57 0.60 -15.24 0.03
CA ASP A 57 0.64 -16.04 -1.18
C ASP A 57 0.86 -15.14 -2.40
N LYS A 58 1.18 -15.75 -3.53
CA LYS A 58 1.36 -15.08 -4.81
C LYS A 58 0.09 -14.33 -5.18
N VAL A 59 0.29 -13.13 -5.72
CA VAL A 59 -0.78 -12.26 -6.18
C VAL A 59 -0.67 -12.06 -7.67
N ASN A 60 -1.82 -11.94 -8.33
CA ASN A 60 -1.86 -11.54 -9.72
C ASN A 60 -1.67 -10.02 -9.82
N VAL A 61 -0.84 -9.58 -10.76
CA VAL A 61 -0.50 -8.17 -10.99
C VAL A 61 -1.27 -7.59 -12.19
N GLU A 62 -2.17 -8.37 -12.81
CA GLU A 62 -3.00 -7.99 -13.97
C GLU A 62 -4.33 -7.32 -13.60
#